data_AF-X1FT18-F1
#
_entry.id   AF-X1FT18-F1
#
_cell.length_a   1.000
_cell.length_b   1.000
_cell.length_c   1.000
_cell.angle_alpha   90.00
_cell.angle_beta   90.00
_cell.angle_gamma   90.00
#
_symmetry.space_group_name_H-M   'P 1'
#
loop_
_entity.id
_entity.type
_entity.pdbx_description
1 polymer ?
#
loop_
_entity_poly.entity_id
_entity_poly.type
_entity_poly.pdbx_seq_one_letter_code
_entity_poly.pdbx_strand_id
1 'polypeptide(L)'
;MKKEGILNLIDIDISSDQKKAEYVFLDKDGHKIFKRLKKTKLSNSISTIKKFTDKDIFFNTKGETIILRCLKVEISQNFKNSELYFKMLPQNDENKTFHYKLKDLIIKPKNTYIPITRNETFRKSELKIFNWLIEKQLRTSIYLKKPVNNLEIGYIQDIKLDIEHLKKKPDQGKSEVSNYITIKNIFGKDMKIPYKSLEALSFEYITGNVQKKSETSIFSKLGYIILKKFKPEKIFYLNKV
;
A
#
# COMPACT_ATOMS: atom_id res chain seq x y z
N MET A 1 25.55 23.70 2.19
CA MET A 1 24.25 23.86 1.49
C MET A 1 23.14 23.94 2.52
N LYS A 2 22.43 25.07 2.62
CA LYS A 2 21.18 25.15 3.41
C LYS A 2 20.24 24.04 2.91
N LYS A 3 19.74 23.19 3.81
CA LYS A 3 18.70 22.21 3.45
C LYS A 3 17.45 23.02 3.13
N GLU A 4 17.08 23.06 1.86
CA GLU A 4 15.82 23.64 1.41
C GLU A 4 14.67 22.99 2.21
N GLY A 5 13.81 23.83 2.77
CA GLY A 5 12.69 23.40 3.60
C GLY A 5 11.56 22.79 2.77
N ILE A 6 10.32 22.93 3.25
CA ILE A 6 9.14 22.56 2.46
C ILE A 6 9.05 23.50 1.25
N LEU A 7 8.83 22.91 0.07
CA LEU A 7 8.69 23.61 -1.20
C LEU A 7 7.30 23.32 -1.81
N ASN A 8 6.70 24.33 -2.43
CA ASN A 8 5.42 24.23 -3.13
C ASN A 8 5.67 24.13 -4.63
N LEU A 9 5.25 23.03 -5.27
CA LEU A 9 5.32 22.91 -6.72
C LEU A 9 4.24 23.82 -7.34
N ILE A 10 4.64 24.75 -8.20
CA ILE A 10 3.71 25.68 -8.86
C ILE A 10 3.58 25.43 -10.35
N ASP A 11 4.62 24.90 -10.98
CA ASP A 11 4.62 24.69 -12.43
C ASP A 11 5.63 23.60 -12.84
N ILE A 12 5.47 23.10 -14.06
CA ILE A 12 6.43 22.25 -14.75
C ILE A 12 6.79 22.96 -16.05
N ASP A 13 7.96 23.59 -16.07
CA ASP A 13 8.45 24.26 -17.27
C ASP A 13 9.07 23.23 -18.21
N ILE A 14 8.60 23.20 -19.46
CA ILE A 14 9.05 22.31 -20.52
C ILE A 14 9.53 23.21 -21.66
N SER A 15 10.82 23.09 -22.01
CA SER A 15 11.38 23.85 -23.12
C SER A 15 10.63 23.57 -24.41
N SER A 16 10.60 24.55 -25.31
CA SER A 16 9.94 24.43 -26.62
C SER A 16 10.45 23.26 -27.47
N ASP A 17 11.73 22.88 -27.31
CA ASP A 17 12.34 21.71 -27.95
C ASP A 17 12.06 20.37 -27.22
N GLN A 18 11.30 20.41 -26.11
CA GLN A 18 10.97 19.30 -25.21
C GLN A 18 12.17 18.54 -24.62
N LYS A 19 13.40 19.02 -24.81
CA LYS A 19 14.62 18.32 -24.35
C LYS A 19 14.93 18.63 -22.89
N LYS A 20 14.49 19.78 -22.38
CA LYS A 20 14.67 20.24 -21.00
C LYS A 20 13.32 20.39 -20.33
N ALA A 21 13.22 19.84 -19.13
CA ALA A 21 12.03 19.99 -18.30
C ALA A 21 12.48 20.20 -16.84
N GLU A 22 11.87 21.16 -16.18
CA GLU A 22 12.19 21.58 -14.83
C GLU A 22 10.92 21.70 -13.99
N TYR A 23 11.00 21.25 -12.74
CA TYR A 23 10.01 21.59 -11.74
C TYR A 23 10.28 23.01 -11.26
N VAL A 24 9.22 23.83 -11.21
CA VAL A 24 9.28 25.17 -10.64
C VAL A 24 8.62 25.14 -9.27
N PHE A 25 9.42 25.38 -8.24
CA PHE A 25 8.96 25.43 -6.85
C PHE A 25 8.97 26.86 -6.32
N LEU A 26 8.12 27.14 -5.33
CA LEU A 26 8.27 28.27 -4.42
C LEU A 26 8.75 27.77 -3.05
N ASP A 27 9.71 28.48 -2.47
CA ASP A 27 9.98 28.37 -1.03
C ASP A 27 8.96 29.18 -0.21
N LYS A 28 9.18 29.24 1.11
CA LYS A 28 8.28 29.97 2.01
C LYS A 28 8.36 31.49 1.86
N ASP A 29 9.47 32.00 1.36
CA ASP A 29 9.74 33.42 1.19
C ASP A 29 9.30 33.90 -0.21
N GLY A 30 8.76 32.98 -1.03
CA GLY A 30 8.28 33.27 -2.38
C GLY A 30 9.35 33.19 -3.47
N HIS A 31 10.56 32.71 -3.15
CA HIS A 31 11.61 32.56 -4.16
C HIS A 31 11.36 31.33 -5.03
N LYS A 32 11.53 31.52 -6.35
CA LYS A 32 11.46 30.43 -7.31
C LYS A 32 12.71 29.55 -7.25
N ILE A 33 12.51 28.24 -7.12
CA ILE A 33 13.56 27.22 -7.12
C ILE A 33 13.29 26.26 -8.29
N PHE A 34 14.24 26.20 -9.21
CA PHE A 34 14.17 25.35 -10.40
C PHE A 34 14.90 24.03 -10.18
N LYS A 35 14.25 22.93 -10.50
CA LYS A 35 14.81 21.58 -10.31
C LYS A 35 14.59 20.71 -11.53
N ARG A 36 15.68 20.32 -12.20
CA ARG A 36 15.64 19.44 -13.38
C ARG A 36 14.82 18.18 -13.14
N LEU A 37 13.85 17.92 -14.01
CA LEU A 37 12.91 16.80 -13.88
C LEU A 37 13.61 15.44 -13.91
N LYS A 38 14.61 15.27 -14.78
CA LYS A 38 15.40 14.02 -14.91
C LYS A 38 16.27 13.69 -13.68
N LYS A 39 16.66 14.70 -12.90
CA LYS A 39 17.56 14.53 -11.73
C LYS A 39 16.82 14.57 -10.39
N THR A 40 15.62 15.14 -10.38
CA THR A 40 14.85 15.40 -9.16
C THR A 40 13.89 14.26 -8.88
N LYS A 41 14.03 13.66 -7.70
CA LYS A 41 13.07 12.67 -7.17
C LYS A 41 12.11 13.39 -6.24
N LEU A 42 10.84 13.42 -6.60
CA LEU A 42 9.81 13.93 -5.71
C LEU A 42 9.59 12.92 -4.58
N SER A 43 9.40 13.43 -3.36
CA SER A 43 8.85 12.65 -2.26
C SER A 43 7.32 12.75 -2.28
N ASN A 44 6.67 11.88 -1.52
CA ASN A 44 5.25 12.04 -1.20
C ASN A 44 4.98 13.47 -0.72
N SER A 45 3.92 14.10 -1.26
CA SER A 45 3.55 15.45 -0.85
C SER A 45 2.97 15.46 0.57
N ILE A 46 3.06 16.60 1.24
CA ILE A 46 2.38 16.82 2.53
C ILE A 46 0.89 16.52 2.42
N SER A 47 0.24 16.97 1.35
CA SER A 47 -1.19 16.73 1.11
C SER A 47 -1.51 15.23 1.03
N THR A 48 -0.65 14.44 0.39
CA THR A 48 -0.83 12.99 0.27
C THR A 48 -0.72 12.30 1.63
N ILE A 49 0.28 12.66 2.44
CA ILE A 49 0.44 12.06 3.77
C ILE A 49 -0.70 12.47 4.70
N LYS A 50 -1.12 13.74 4.68
CA LYS A 50 -2.24 14.23 5.50
C LYS A 50 -3.56 13.52 5.21
N LYS A 51 -3.79 13.04 3.97
CA LYS A 51 -4.98 12.26 3.62
C LYS A 51 -5.13 10.95 4.41
N PHE A 52 -4.07 10.49 5.08
CA PHE A 52 -4.12 9.29 5.91
C PHE A 52 -4.74 9.50 7.28
N THR A 53 -4.86 10.75 7.76
CA THR A 53 -5.56 11.03 9.02
C THR A 53 -6.95 10.41 9.00
N ASP A 54 -7.26 9.64 10.05
CA ASP A 54 -8.48 8.84 10.23
C ASP A 54 -8.74 7.79 9.14
N LYS A 55 -7.71 7.38 8.39
CA LYS A 55 -7.79 6.29 7.42
C LYS A 55 -7.12 5.04 7.92
N ASP A 56 -7.58 3.91 7.39
CA ASP A 56 -6.98 2.61 7.63
C ASP A 56 -5.80 2.46 6.67
N ILE A 57 -4.69 1.94 7.17
CA ILE A 57 -3.39 1.86 6.51
C ILE A 57 -2.88 0.42 6.63
N PHE A 58 -2.30 -0.09 5.56
CA PHE A 58 -1.71 -1.44 5.52
C PHE A 58 -0.25 -1.34 5.93
N PHE A 59 0.07 -1.87 7.11
CA PHE A 59 1.40 -1.81 7.70
C PHE A 59 2.07 -3.18 7.58
N ASN A 60 3.16 -3.23 6.81
CA ASN A 60 3.91 -4.44 6.56
C ASN A 60 5.04 -4.58 7.59
N THR A 61 5.02 -5.65 8.37
CA THR A 61 6.03 -5.95 9.38
C THR A 61 6.36 -7.44 9.40
N LYS A 62 7.66 -7.79 9.35
CA LYS A 62 8.15 -9.18 9.39
C LYS A 62 7.46 -10.18 8.43
N GLY A 63 6.94 -9.72 7.30
CA GLY A 63 6.24 -10.55 6.31
C GLY A 63 4.72 -10.61 6.48
N GLU A 64 4.19 -10.04 7.57
CA GLU A 64 2.76 -9.87 7.82
C GLU A 64 2.28 -8.49 7.41
N THR A 65 1.03 -8.41 6.95
CA THR A 65 0.34 -7.15 6.69
C THR A 65 -0.72 -6.97 7.76
N ILE A 66 -0.56 -5.96 8.61
CA ILE A 66 -1.56 -5.60 9.63
C ILE A 66 -2.27 -4.30 9.24
N ILE A 67 -3.54 -4.18 9.61
CA ILE A 67 -4.32 -2.96 9.36
C ILE A 67 -4.27 -2.07 10.60
N LEU A 68 -3.80 -0.84 10.42
CA LEU A 68 -3.73 0.18 11.46
C LEU A 68 -4.57 1.40 11.06
N ARG A 69 -5.24 2.03 12.02
CA ARG A 69 -5.82 3.36 11.82
C ARG A 69 -4.74 4.41 12.02
N CYS A 70 -4.50 5.26 11.03
CA CYS A 70 -3.69 6.45 11.25
C CYS A 70 -4.55 7.50 11.97
N LEU A 71 -4.20 7.83 13.21
CA LEU A 71 -4.96 8.75 14.05
C LEU A 71 -4.69 10.21 13.65
N LYS A 72 -3.41 10.53 13.42
CA LYS A 72 -2.99 11.89 13.05
C LYS A 72 -1.64 11.89 12.37
N VAL A 73 -1.40 12.96 11.63
CA VAL A 73 -0.14 13.28 10.96
C VAL A 73 0.31 14.67 11.38
N GLU A 74 1.48 14.75 12.01
CA GLU A 74 2.09 16.02 12.44
C GLU A 74 3.21 16.40 11.48
N ILE A 75 3.02 17.50 10.75
CA ILE A 75 3.97 17.94 9.73
C ILE A 75 5.01 18.85 10.37
N SER A 76 6.26 18.42 10.31
CA SER A 76 7.41 19.23 10.76
C SER A 76 7.94 20.11 9.64
N GLN A 77 8.58 21.23 10.00
CA GLN A 77 9.30 22.09 9.07
C GLN A 77 10.38 21.35 8.27
N ASN A 78 11.05 20.39 8.92
CA ASN A 78 11.81 19.38 8.21
C ASN A 78 10.88 18.21 7.92
N PHE A 79 10.38 18.11 6.69
CA PHE A 79 9.36 17.12 6.32
C PHE A 79 9.74 15.67 6.70
N LYS A 80 11.02 15.30 6.66
CA LYS A 80 11.50 13.97 7.07
C LYS A 80 11.30 13.67 8.55
N ASN A 81 11.22 14.70 9.40
CA ASN A 81 10.95 14.58 10.83
C ASN A 81 9.46 14.65 11.16
N SER A 82 8.56 14.72 10.16
CA SER A 82 7.12 14.63 10.41
C SER A 82 6.76 13.30 11.07
N GLU A 83 5.70 13.30 11.86
CA GLU A 83 5.34 12.20 12.76
C GLU A 83 3.96 11.64 12.40
N LEU A 84 3.85 10.31 12.38
CA LEU A 84 2.61 9.59 12.09
C LEU A 84 2.25 8.71 13.28
N TYR A 85 1.00 8.84 13.72
CA TYR A 85 0.45 8.13 14.87
C TYR A 85 -0.54 7.10 14.38
N PHE A 86 -0.39 5.88 14.85
CA PHE A 86 -1.20 4.74 14.43
C PHE A 86 -1.83 4.07 15.65
N LYS A 87 -3.02 3.51 15.46
CA LYS A 87 -3.71 2.67 16.41
C LYS A 87 -4.02 1.33 15.76
N MET A 88 -3.75 0.26 16.49
CA MET A 88 -4.15 -1.07 16.08
C MET A 88 -5.68 -1.21 16.12
N LEU A 89 -6.27 -1.77 15.04
CA LEU A 89 -7.70 -2.06 15.03
C LEU A 89 -8.03 -3.20 16.01
N PRO A 90 -9.22 -3.22 16.63
CA PRO A 90 -9.62 -4.27 17.60
C PRO A 90 -9.50 -5.70 17.05
N GLN A 91 -9.62 -5.86 15.73
CA GLN A 91 -9.43 -7.11 14.99
C GLN A 91 -8.02 -7.72 15.16
N ASN A 92 -7.09 -7.02 15.83
CA ASN A 92 -5.71 -7.45 16.07
C ASN A 92 -5.40 -7.85 17.52
N ASP A 93 -6.41 -8.08 18.36
CA ASP A 93 -6.31 -8.62 19.73
C ASP A 93 -5.54 -7.75 20.75
N GLU A 94 -5.00 -6.59 20.35
CA GLU A 94 -4.38 -5.64 21.27
C GLU A 94 -4.67 -4.19 20.87
N ASN A 95 -4.98 -3.34 21.86
CA ASN A 95 -5.21 -1.91 21.65
C ASN A 95 -3.87 -1.13 21.80
N LYS A 96 -2.94 -1.37 20.89
CA LYS A 96 -1.62 -0.72 20.88
C LYS A 96 -1.61 0.51 19.98
N THR A 97 -0.95 1.56 20.44
CA THR A 97 -0.64 2.74 19.64
C THR A 97 0.84 2.74 19.26
N PHE A 98 1.12 3.14 18.02
CA PHE A 98 2.47 3.23 17.48
C PHE A 98 2.73 4.64 17.00
N HIS A 99 3.98 5.08 17.14
CA HIS A 99 4.42 6.37 16.67
C HIS A 99 5.74 6.21 15.91
N TYR A 100 5.78 6.75 14.68
CA TYR A 100 6.95 6.70 13.82
C TYR A 100 7.22 8.03 13.13
N LYS A 101 8.51 8.37 12.98
CA LYS A 101 8.94 9.48 12.13
C LYS A 101 8.93 9.06 10.66
N LEU A 102 8.57 9.99 9.78
CA LEU A 102 8.49 9.76 8.33
C LEU A 102 9.82 9.27 7.75
N LYS A 103 10.95 9.75 8.28
CA LYS A 103 12.29 9.29 7.86
C LYS A 103 12.52 7.80 8.08
N ASP A 104 11.80 7.16 8.99
CA ASP A 104 11.96 5.75 9.34
C ASP A 104 10.97 4.85 8.57
N LEU A 105 10.03 5.46 7.84
CA LEU A 105 8.98 4.78 7.08
C LEU A 105 9.25 4.80 5.58
N ILE A 106 8.83 3.74 4.91
CA ILE A 106 8.57 3.69 3.48
C ILE A 106 7.05 3.75 3.31
N ILE A 107 6.55 4.74 2.57
CA ILE A 107 5.13 4.96 2.36
C ILE A 107 4.85 4.93 0.86
N LYS A 108 3.94 4.06 0.43
CA LYS A 108 3.45 3.96 -0.96
C LYS A 108 1.95 4.32 -1.00
N PRO A 109 1.58 5.55 -1.37
CA PRO A 109 0.21 6.07 -1.27
C PRO A 109 -0.68 5.74 -2.50
N LYS A 110 -0.61 4.52 -3.03
CA LYS A 110 -1.37 4.10 -4.23
C LYS A 110 -1.98 2.72 -4.03
N ASN A 111 -2.71 2.24 -5.05
CA ASN A 111 -3.42 0.96 -5.11
C ASN A 111 -2.73 -0.11 -4.27
N THR A 112 -3.49 -0.63 -3.31
CA THR A 112 -2.96 -1.55 -2.34
C THR A 112 -2.85 -2.92 -2.98
N TYR A 113 -1.63 -3.42 -3.12
CA TYR A 113 -1.35 -4.76 -3.64
C TYR A 113 -0.91 -5.66 -2.49
N ILE A 114 -1.70 -6.70 -2.22
CA ILE A 114 -1.47 -7.64 -1.10
C ILE A 114 -1.23 -9.02 -1.70
N PRO A 115 0.00 -9.57 -1.61
CA PRO A 115 0.25 -10.95 -1.99
C PRO A 115 -0.42 -11.90 -1.01
N ILE A 116 -1.04 -12.97 -1.53
CA ILE A 116 -1.60 -14.06 -0.73
C ILE A 116 -0.59 -15.21 -0.72
N THR A 117 -0.02 -15.47 0.44
CA THR A 117 1.04 -16.45 0.61
C THR A 117 0.47 -17.83 0.87
N ARG A 118 1.23 -18.89 0.53
CA ARG A 118 0.85 -20.26 0.93
C ARG A 118 1.17 -20.56 2.39
N ASN A 119 1.88 -19.66 3.08
CA ASN A 119 2.37 -19.91 4.41
C ASN A 119 1.25 -19.76 5.44
N GLU A 120 1.06 -20.81 6.22
CA GLU A 120 0.08 -20.88 7.28
C GLU A 120 0.27 -19.80 8.35
N THR A 121 1.52 -19.37 8.57
CA THR A 121 1.87 -18.32 9.54
C THR A 121 1.11 -17.01 9.30
N PHE A 122 0.84 -16.66 8.04
CA PHE A 122 0.27 -15.36 7.68
C PHE A 122 -1.25 -15.40 7.43
N ARG A 123 -1.87 -16.59 7.46
CA ARG A 123 -3.30 -16.77 7.19
C ARG A 123 -4.21 -15.93 8.09
N LYS A 124 -3.83 -15.75 9.36
CA LYS A 124 -4.60 -14.90 10.30
C LYS A 124 -4.61 -13.44 9.85
N SER A 125 -3.48 -12.92 9.40
CA SER A 125 -3.38 -11.56 8.86
C SER A 125 -4.16 -11.40 7.57
N GLU A 126 -4.10 -12.40 6.69
CA GLU A 126 -4.84 -12.43 5.42
C GLU A 126 -6.35 -12.46 5.68
N LEU A 127 -6.84 -13.28 6.61
CA LEU A 127 -8.26 -13.30 7.01
C LEU A 127 -8.74 -11.92 7.46
N LYS A 128 -7.97 -11.21 8.28
CA LYS A 128 -8.33 -9.86 8.74
C LYS A 128 -8.46 -8.88 7.59
N ILE A 129 -7.60 -9.00 6.57
CA ILE A 129 -7.68 -8.21 5.34
C ILE A 129 -8.96 -8.51 4.57
N PHE A 130 -9.32 -9.79 4.40
CA PHE A 130 -10.57 -10.16 3.75
C PHE A 130 -11.79 -9.64 4.50
N ASN A 131 -11.83 -9.80 5.83
CA ASN A 131 -12.91 -9.26 6.66
C ASN A 131 -13.02 -7.74 6.52
N TRP A 132 -11.90 -7.03 6.53
CA TRP A 132 -11.89 -5.59 6.29
C TRP A 132 -12.41 -5.22 4.89
N LEU A 133 -12.05 -5.98 3.84
CA LEU A 133 -12.56 -5.76 2.48
C LEU A 133 -14.07 -6.00 2.37
N ILE A 134 -14.58 -7.00 3.09
CA ILE A 134 -16.01 -7.30 3.20
C ILE A 134 -16.71 -6.15 3.93
N GLU A 135 -16.21 -5.70 5.08
CA GLU A 135 -16.80 -4.57 5.83
C GLU A 135 -16.84 -3.27 5.02
N LYS A 136 -15.78 -2.99 4.24
CA LYS A 136 -15.69 -1.77 3.43
C LYS A 136 -16.40 -1.86 2.07
N GLN A 137 -16.84 -3.05 1.65
CA GLN A 137 -17.45 -3.30 0.35
C GLN A 137 -16.64 -2.68 -0.80
N LEU A 138 -15.35 -2.99 -0.88
CA LEU A 138 -14.47 -2.44 -1.90
C LEU A 138 -14.42 -3.33 -3.15
N ARG A 139 -14.47 -2.67 -4.32
CA ARG A 139 -14.20 -3.33 -5.60
C ARG A 139 -12.74 -3.79 -5.60
N THR A 140 -12.57 -5.10 -5.66
CA THR A 140 -11.28 -5.79 -5.53
C THR A 140 -10.98 -6.58 -6.79
N SER A 141 -9.76 -6.40 -7.30
CA SER A 141 -9.13 -7.22 -8.33
C SER A 141 -8.42 -8.39 -7.67
N ILE A 142 -8.79 -9.61 -8.04
CA ILE A 142 -8.32 -10.86 -7.45
C ILE A 142 -7.53 -11.62 -8.49
N TYR A 143 -6.23 -11.73 -8.26
CA TYR A 143 -5.31 -12.45 -9.13
C TYR A 143 -5.27 -13.92 -8.73
N LEU A 144 -5.45 -14.79 -9.71
CA LEU A 144 -5.51 -16.24 -9.56
C LEU A 144 -4.24 -16.89 -10.11
N LYS A 145 -3.81 -17.98 -9.49
CA LYS A 145 -2.68 -18.82 -9.91
C LYS A 145 -3.03 -19.67 -11.14
N LYS A 146 -3.35 -19.04 -12.26
CA LYS A 146 -3.63 -19.70 -13.55
C LYS A 146 -3.01 -18.90 -14.70
N PRO A 147 -2.64 -19.55 -15.82
CA PRO A 147 -1.94 -18.88 -16.92
C PRO A 147 -2.83 -17.95 -17.74
N VAL A 148 -4.14 -18.23 -17.81
CA VAL A 148 -5.10 -17.48 -18.64
C VAL A 148 -6.34 -17.12 -17.82
N ASN A 149 -6.97 -15.99 -18.12
CA ASN A 149 -8.15 -15.45 -17.43
C ASN A 149 -7.94 -15.25 -15.92
N ASN A 150 -6.71 -14.96 -15.52
CA ASN A 150 -6.21 -15.00 -14.15
C ASN A 150 -6.65 -13.85 -13.24
N LEU A 151 -7.66 -13.09 -13.65
CA LEU A 151 -8.12 -11.92 -12.93
C LEU A 151 -9.64 -11.98 -12.81
N GLU A 152 -10.12 -11.93 -11.57
CA GLU A 152 -11.53 -11.75 -11.26
C GLU A 152 -11.72 -10.39 -10.58
N ILE A 153 -12.81 -9.70 -10.90
CA ILE A 153 -13.09 -8.38 -10.32
C ILE A 153 -14.49 -8.42 -9.70
N GLY A 154 -14.60 -7.95 -8.46
CA GLY A 154 -15.87 -7.94 -7.75
C GLY A 154 -15.76 -7.41 -6.33
N TYR A 155 -16.81 -7.64 -5.56
CA TYR A 155 -16.88 -7.32 -4.13
C TYR A 155 -16.80 -8.63 -3.34
N ILE A 156 -15.89 -8.71 -2.38
CA ILE A 156 -15.78 -9.88 -1.51
C ILE A 156 -16.99 -9.86 -0.56
N GLN A 157 -17.74 -10.96 -0.54
CA GLN A 157 -18.96 -11.09 0.24
C GLN A 157 -18.72 -11.87 1.54
N ASP A 158 -17.93 -12.93 1.45
CA ASP A 158 -17.66 -13.84 2.58
C ASP A 158 -16.32 -14.54 2.39
N ILE A 159 -15.75 -15.03 3.50
CA ILE A 159 -14.55 -15.85 3.53
C ILE A 159 -14.72 -17.01 4.51
N LYS A 160 -14.49 -18.22 4.01
CA LYS A 160 -14.46 -19.44 4.82
C LYS A 160 -13.03 -19.97 4.86
N LEU A 161 -12.39 -19.79 6.01
CA LEU A 161 -11.06 -20.32 6.31
C LEU A 161 -11.09 -21.16 7.58
N ASP A 162 -10.69 -22.42 7.48
CA ASP A 162 -10.39 -23.24 8.65
C ASP A 162 -8.99 -22.87 9.18
N ILE A 163 -8.98 -22.13 10.28
CA ILE A 163 -7.77 -21.71 11.01
C ILE A 163 -7.43 -22.72 12.12
N GLU A 164 -8.34 -23.62 12.51
CA GLU A 164 -8.15 -24.54 13.64
C GLU A 164 -7.29 -25.75 13.28
N HIS A 165 -7.24 -26.15 12.00
CA HIS A 165 -6.32 -27.17 11.51
C HIS A 165 -4.83 -26.77 11.55
N LEU A 166 -4.48 -25.54 11.94
CA LEU A 166 -3.10 -25.08 12.09
C LEU A 166 -2.31 -25.75 13.23
N LYS A 167 -2.97 -26.47 14.14
CA LYS A 167 -2.35 -27.08 15.33
C LYS A 167 -2.39 -28.62 15.38
N LYS A 168 -3.14 -29.29 14.50
CA LYS A 168 -3.31 -30.76 14.55
C LYS A 168 -2.87 -31.39 13.24
N LYS A 169 -2.09 -32.48 13.35
CA LYS A 169 -1.78 -33.36 12.21
C LYS A 169 -3.08 -33.68 11.45
N PRO A 170 -3.05 -33.75 10.11
CA PRO A 170 -4.24 -34.04 9.33
C PRO A 170 -4.76 -35.43 9.73
N ASP A 171 -5.91 -35.49 10.40
CA ASP A 171 -6.67 -36.73 10.56
C ASP A 171 -7.17 -37.16 9.19
N GLN A 172 -6.76 -38.35 8.77
CA GLN A 172 -7.30 -39.02 7.59
C GLN A 172 -8.78 -39.32 7.85
N GLY A 173 -9.69 -38.55 7.24
CA GLY A 173 -11.12 -38.92 7.21
C GLY A 173 -12.15 -37.81 7.39
N LYS A 174 -11.77 -36.54 7.58
CA LYS A 174 -12.75 -35.45 7.64
C LYS A 174 -12.91 -34.78 6.28
N SER A 175 -14.16 -34.68 5.81
CA SER A 175 -14.53 -34.02 4.55
C SER A 175 -13.84 -32.67 4.43
N GLU A 176 -13.13 -32.43 3.32
CA GLU A 176 -12.50 -31.15 3.01
C GLU A 176 -13.54 -30.02 3.11
N VAL A 177 -13.59 -29.30 4.24
CA VAL A 177 -14.18 -27.97 4.26
C VAL A 177 -13.25 -27.12 3.41
N SER A 178 -13.54 -27.06 2.11
CA SER A 178 -12.70 -26.33 1.17
C SER A 178 -12.63 -24.86 1.61
N ASN A 179 -11.40 -24.37 1.84
CA ASN A 179 -11.17 -22.96 2.12
C ASN A 179 -11.47 -22.14 0.86
N TYR A 180 -12.38 -21.17 0.94
CA TYR A 180 -12.78 -20.34 -0.20
C TYR A 180 -13.15 -18.92 0.22
N ILE A 181 -13.16 -18.03 -0.76
CA ILE A 181 -13.82 -16.73 -0.67
C ILE A 181 -15.04 -16.72 -1.59
N THR A 182 -16.09 -16.02 -1.19
CA THR A 182 -17.25 -15.75 -2.04
C THR A 182 -17.14 -14.32 -2.54
N ILE A 183 -17.29 -14.13 -3.84
CA ILE A 183 -17.29 -12.81 -4.46
C ILE A 183 -18.57 -12.61 -5.27
N LYS A 184 -19.06 -11.37 -5.28
CA LYS A 184 -20.05 -10.92 -6.25
C LYS A 184 -19.31 -10.18 -7.36
N ASN A 185 -19.24 -10.78 -8.53
CA ASN A 185 -18.47 -10.21 -9.64
C ASN A 185 -19.15 -8.96 -10.24
N ILE A 186 -18.48 -8.30 -11.19
CA ILE A 186 -19.01 -7.10 -11.86
C ILE A 186 -20.32 -7.33 -12.63
N PHE A 187 -20.70 -8.58 -12.90
CA PHE A 187 -21.97 -8.95 -13.54
C PHE A 187 -23.05 -9.32 -12.51
N GLY A 188 -22.78 -9.11 -11.23
CA GLY A 188 -23.72 -9.43 -10.14
C GLY A 188 -23.85 -10.92 -9.82
N LYS A 189 -23.00 -11.79 -10.40
CA LYS A 189 -23.01 -13.23 -10.13
C LYS A 189 -22.14 -13.56 -8.93
N ASP A 190 -22.67 -14.41 -8.06
CA ASP A 190 -21.91 -14.97 -6.94
C ASP A 190 -21.00 -16.09 -7.43
N MET A 191 -19.75 -16.05 -6.99
CA MET A 191 -18.73 -17.03 -7.35
C MET A 191 -17.89 -17.39 -6.13
N LYS A 192 -17.65 -18.69 -5.95
CA LYS A 192 -16.72 -19.20 -4.95
C LYS A 192 -15.35 -19.41 -5.58
N ILE A 193 -14.34 -18.76 -5.02
CA ILE A 193 -12.95 -18.90 -5.44
C ILE A 193 -12.19 -19.68 -4.36
N PRO A 194 -11.59 -20.84 -4.68
CA PRO A 194 -10.78 -21.59 -3.74
C PRO A 194 -9.60 -20.76 -3.24
N TYR A 195 -9.39 -20.68 -1.93
CA TYR A 195 -8.34 -19.87 -1.32
C TYR A 195 -6.94 -20.20 -1.86
N LYS A 196 -6.67 -21.51 -2.06
CA LYS A 196 -5.39 -21.99 -2.60
C LYS A 196 -5.04 -21.42 -3.98
N SER A 197 -6.06 -21.03 -4.75
CA SER A 197 -5.92 -20.46 -6.09
C SER A 197 -5.59 -18.96 -6.08
N LEU A 198 -5.74 -18.27 -4.94
CA LEU A 198 -5.46 -16.84 -4.83
C LEU A 198 -3.95 -16.58 -4.87
N GLU A 199 -3.52 -15.61 -5.68
CA GLU A 199 -2.14 -15.13 -5.75
C GLU A 199 -1.97 -13.78 -5.08
N ALA A 200 -2.87 -12.84 -5.37
CA ALA A 200 -2.83 -11.50 -4.81
C ALA A 200 -4.19 -10.80 -4.91
N LEU A 201 -4.33 -9.73 -4.14
CA LEU A 201 -5.46 -8.81 -4.20
C LEU A 201 -4.97 -7.41 -4.52
N SER A 202 -5.78 -6.65 -5.26
CA SER A 202 -5.57 -5.23 -5.49
C SER A 202 -6.87 -4.45 -5.40
N PHE A 203 -6.85 -3.28 -4.77
CA PHE A 203 -8.02 -2.42 -4.65
C PHE A 203 -7.62 -0.95 -4.52
N GLU A 204 -8.56 -0.06 -4.86
CA GLU A 204 -8.40 1.38 -4.74
C GLU A 204 -9.14 1.89 -3.51
N TYR A 205 -8.43 2.58 -2.64
CA TYR A 205 -8.99 3.22 -1.45
C TYR A 205 -8.05 4.35 -1.01
N ILE A 206 -8.56 5.33 -0.25
CA ILE A 206 -7.71 6.36 0.36
C ILE A 206 -6.97 5.72 1.54
N THR A 207 -5.85 5.06 1.22
CA THR A 207 -4.99 4.31 2.14
C THR A 207 -3.54 4.36 1.66
N GLY A 208 -2.62 3.74 2.41
CA GLY A 208 -1.23 3.58 2.03
C GLY A 208 -0.67 2.25 2.50
N ASN A 209 0.33 1.75 1.77
CA ASN A 209 1.20 0.69 2.25
C ASN A 209 2.39 1.31 2.97
N VAL A 210 2.55 0.98 4.25
CA VAL A 210 3.59 1.51 5.12
C VAL A 210 4.47 0.37 5.61
N GLN A 211 5.79 0.59 5.62
CA GLN A 211 6.76 -0.37 6.11
C GLN A 211 7.89 0.36 6.84
N LYS A 212 8.45 -0.23 7.90
CA LYS A 212 9.68 0.30 8.51
C LYS A 212 10.88 0.03 7.61
N LYS A 213 11.73 1.04 7.43
CA LYS A 213 13.00 0.88 6.69
C LYS A 213 13.94 -0.15 7.32
N SER A 214 13.93 -0.26 8.65
CA SER A 214 14.73 -1.23 9.39
C SER A 214 14.35 -2.68 9.03
N GLU A 215 13.06 -2.93 8.84
CA GLU A 215 12.47 -4.25 8.54
C GLU A 215 12.50 -4.59 7.04
N THR A 216 13.07 -3.72 6.21
CA THR A 216 13.25 -4.00 4.79
C THR A 216 14.46 -4.93 4.61
N SER A 217 14.26 -6.09 3.96
CA SER A 217 15.35 -7.03 3.62
C SER A 217 16.47 -6.33 2.85
N ILE A 218 17.72 -6.78 2.99
CA ILE A 218 18.89 -6.26 2.28
C ILE A 218 18.65 -6.29 0.75
N PHE A 219 18.01 -7.34 0.24
CA PHE A 219 17.61 -7.45 -1.17
C PHE A 219 16.53 -6.43 -1.56
N SER A 220 15.54 -6.20 -0.70
CA SER A 220 14.53 -5.16 -0.91
C SER A 220 15.12 -3.75 -0.80
N LYS A 221 16.13 -3.53 0.04
CA LYS A 221 16.89 -2.28 0.13
C LYS A 221 17.68 -2.02 -1.17
N LEU A 222 18.37 -3.03 -1.69
CA LEU A 222 19.06 -2.98 -2.99
C LEU A 222 18.07 -2.72 -4.13
N GLY A 223 16.98 -3.48 -4.18
CA GLY A 223 15.88 -3.28 -5.13
C GLY A 223 15.27 -1.88 -5.03
N TYR A 224 15.09 -1.32 -3.83
CA TYR A 224 14.58 0.05 -3.65
C TYR A 224 15.58 1.12 -4.10
N ILE A 225 16.88 0.91 -3.87
CA ILE A 225 17.95 1.79 -4.38
C ILE A 225 17.95 1.79 -5.91
N ILE A 226 17.89 0.60 -6.51
CA ILE A 226 17.82 0.38 -7.96
C ILE A 226 16.53 1.00 -8.52
N LEU A 227 15.37 0.68 -7.96
CA LEU A 227 14.07 1.19 -8.42
C LEU A 227 13.99 2.71 -8.27
N LYS A 228 14.52 3.31 -7.20
CA LYS A 228 14.69 4.77 -7.13
C LYS A 228 15.64 5.32 -8.18
N LYS A 229 16.66 4.57 -8.61
CA LYS A 229 17.62 4.99 -9.64
C LYS A 229 17.00 4.97 -11.04
N PHE A 230 16.19 3.95 -11.36
CA PHE A 230 15.61 3.75 -12.69
C PHE A 230 14.19 4.30 -12.86
N LYS A 231 13.37 4.27 -11.81
CA LYS A 231 12.02 4.83 -11.73
C LYS A 231 11.92 5.75 -10.51
N PRO A 232 12.60 6.92 -10.51
CA PRO A 232 12.15 8.00 -9.63
C PRO A 232 10.66 8.20 -9.93
N GLU A 233 9.84 8.52 -8.92
CA GLU A 233 8.41 8.79 -9.14
C GLU A 233 8.28 9.96 -10.12
N LYS A 234 8.25 9.61 -11.41
CA LYS A 234 8.06 10.49 -12.55
C LYS A 234 6.55 10.64 -12.65
N ILE A 235 6.09 11.88 -12.59
CA ILE A 235 4.75 12.19 -13.06
C ILE A 235 4.78 11.94 -14.57
N PHE A 236 4.30 10.77 -15.00
CA PHE A 236 3.90 10.59 -16.39
C PHE A 236 2.48 11.14 -16.50
N TYR A 237 2.37 12.44 -16.78
CA TYR A 237 1.22 12.96 -17.52
C TYR A 237 1.75 13.30 -18.90
N LEU A 238 1.38 12.47 -19.87
CA LEU A 238 1.39 12.80 -21.29
C LEU A 238 0.11 12.15 -21.82
N ASN A 239 -0.90 13.01 -22.01
CA ASN A 239 -2.05 12.87 -22.89
C ASN A 239 -2.51 11.44 -23.19
N LYS A 240 -3.59 11.01 -22.52
CA LYS A 240 -4.61 10.24 -23.24
C LYS A 240 -5.36 11.24 -24.12
N VAL A 241 -4.95 11.34 -25.38
CA VAL A 241 -5.89 11.55 -26.49
C VAL A 241 -6.38 10.16 -26.89
#